data_AF-E8R8H1-F1
#
_entry.id   AF-E8R8H1-F1
#
_cell.length_a   1.000
_cell.length_b   1.000
_cell.length_c   1.000
_cell.angle_alpha   90.00
_cell.angle_beta   90.00
_cell.angle_gamma   90.00
#
_symmetry.space_group_name_H-M   'P 1'
#
loop_
_entity.id
_entity.type
_entity.pdbx_description
1 polymer ?
#
loop_
_entity_poly.entity_id
_entity_poly.type
_entity_poly.pdbx_seq_one_letter_code
_entity_poly.pdbx_strand_id
1 'polypeptide(L)'
;MGIDAHVNLRARELEELLLFKYLRLLEELKVVESRVDSSDLSEEDKARLKAILEILEEKVFNELREAREEKEGLYESTAYTYVSAGEAQ
;
A
#
# COMPACT_ATOMS: atom_id res chain seq x y z
N MET A 1 29.27 -1.03 12.84
CA MET A 1 28.04 -0.90 12.02
C MET A 1 26.90 -1.37 12.91
N GLY A 2 26.16 -0.41 13.47
CA GLY A 2 25.29 -0.61 14.62
C GLY A 2 23.88 -1.10 14.27
N ILE A 3 23.14 -1.47 15.32
CA ILE A 3 21.76 -1.97 15.33
C ILE A 3 20.83 -1.21 14.37
N ASP A 4 21.04 0.10 14.20
CA ASP A 4 20.27 0.97 13.30
C ASP A 4 20.29 0.53 11.82
N ALA A 5 21.42 0.02 11.32
CA ALA A 5 21.50 -0.46 9.94
C ALA A 5 20.66 -1.72 9.72
N HIS A 6 20.56 -2.58 10.74
CA HIS A 6 19.76 -3.80 10.69
C HIS A 6 18.27 -3.51 10.83
N VAL A 7 17.90 -2.60 11.71
CA VAL A 7 16.51 -2.14 11.88
C VAL A 7 15.99 -1.49 10.58
N ASN A 8 16.80 -0.61 9.96
CA ASN A 8 16.42 0.03 8.70
C ASN A 8 16.28 -0.97 7.54
N LEU A 9 17.17 -1.95 7.44
CA LEU A 9 17.05 -3.01 6.44
C LEU A 9 15.75 -3.81 6.64
N ARG A 10 15.46 -4.19 7.89
CA ARG A 10 14.26 -4.97 8.21
C ARG A 10 12.98 -4.20 7.95
N ALA A 11 12.95 -2.90 8.24
CA ALA A 11 11.82 -2.03 7.92
C ALA A 11 11.56 -1.99 6.40
N ARG A 12 12.61 -1.87 5.59
CA ARG A 12 12.50 -1.88 4.12
C ARG A 12 11.99 -3.23 3.59
N GLU A 13 12.47 -4.35 4.12
CA GLU A 13 11.96 -5.68 3.74
C GLU A 13 10.45 -5.82 4.04
N LEU A 14 10.00 -5.33 5.20
CA LEU A 14 8.59 -5.36 5.57
C LEU A 14 7.75 -4.46 4.66
N GLU A 15 8.28 -3.29 4.26
CA GLU A 15 7.65 -2.39 3.30
C GLU A 15 7.48 -3.07 1.93
N GLU A 16 8.53 -3.69 1.40
CA GLU A 16 8.49 -4.40 0.12
C GLU A 16 7.48 -5.56 0.14
N LEU A 17 7.39 -6.30 1.26
CA LEU A 17 6.39 -7.35 1.45
C LEU A 17 4.96 -6.80 1.51
N LEU A 18 4.76 -5.63 2.15
CA LEU A 18 3.45 -4.98 2.23
C LEU A 18 2.98 -4.50 0.85
N LEU A 19 3.87 -3.84 0.09
CA LEU A 19 3.59 -3.41 -1.29
C LEU A 19 3.24 -4.61 -2.18
N PHE A 20 4.02 -5.69 -2.08
CA PHE A 20 3.74 -6.92 -2.83
C PHE A 20 2.35 -7.50 -2.49
N LYS A 21 1.97 -7.51 -1.21
CA LYS A 21 0.65 -7.98 -0.78
C LYS A 21 -0.48 -7.15 -1.40
N TYR A 22 -0.36 -5.83 -1.44
CA TYR A 22 -1.39 -4.97 -2.03
C TYR A 22 -1.48 -5.13 -3.56
N LEU A 23 -0.35 -5.24 -4.26
CA LEU A 23 -0.35 -5.52 -5.70
C LEU A 23 -1.06 -6.84 -6.01
N ARG A 24 -0.78 -7.88 -5.22
CA ARG A 24 -1.46 -9.17 -5.35
C ARG A 24 -2.97 -9.06 -5.09
N LEU A 25 -3.39 -8.29 -4.10
CA LEU A 25 -4.82 -8.06 -3.85
C LEU A 25 -5.51 -7.37 -5.04
N LEU A 26 -4.87 -6.39 -5.67
CA LEU A 26 -5.39 -5.74 -6.89
C LEU A 26 -5.50 -6.73 -8.06
N GLU A 27 -4.53 -7.63 -8.22
CA GLU A 27 -4.62 -8.70 -9.23
C GLU A 27 -5.78 -9.67 -8.95
N GLU A 28 -5.95 -10.07 -7.69
CA GLU A 28 -7.03 -10.95 -7.27
C GLU A 28 -8.41 -10.29 -7.51
N LEU A 29 -8.56 -8.99 -7.24
CA LEU A 29 -9.77 -8.23 -7.53
C LEU A 29 -10.11 -8.24 -9.03
N LYS A 30 -9.13 -8.02 -9.91
CA LYS A 30 -9.32 -8.12 -11.37
C LYS A 30 -9.76 -9.51 -11.83
N VAL A 31 -9.20 -10.56 -11.22
CA VAL A 31 -9.61 -11.93 -11.51
C VAL A 31 -11.07 -12.16 -11.10
N VAL A 32 -11.48 -11.62 -9.94
CA VAL A 32 -12.87 -11.70 -9.49
C VAL A 32 -13.80 -10.90 -10.41
N GLU A 33 -13.41 -9.69 -10.83
CA GLU A 33 -14.18 -8.89 -11.79
C GLU A 33 -14.44 -9.65 -13.09
N SER A 34 -13.40 -10.26 -13.67
CA SER A 34 -13.52 -11.07 -14.88
C SER A 34 -14.46 -12.28 -14.70
N ARG A 35 -14.48 -12.88 -13.50
CA ARG A 35 -15.43 -13.96 -13.16
C ARG A 35 -16.86 -13.44 -13.02
N VAL A 36 -17.06 -12.24 -12.49
CA VAL A 36 -18.38 -11.60 -12.45
C VAL A 36 -18.89 -11.33 -13.86
N ASP A 37 -18.04 -10.79 -14.74
CA ASP A 37 -18.39 -10.50 -16.14
C ASP A 37 -18.85 -11.74 -16.92
N SER A 38 -18.10 -12.83 -16.76
CA SER A 38 -18.35 -14.10 -17.45
C SER A 38 -19.41 -14.98 -16.79
N SER A 39 -19.99 -14.56 -15.66
CA SER A 39 -21.01 -15.33 -14.94
C SER A 39 -22.39 -15.25 -15.58
N ASP A 40 -23.22 -16.25 -15.28
CA ASP A 40 -24.65 -16.30 -15.65
C ASP A 40 -25.55 -15.48 -14.69
N LEU A 41 -24.96 -14.58 -13.87
CA LEU A 41 -25.71 -13.72 -12.97
C LEU A 41 -26.57 -12.71 -13.73
N SER A 42 -27.61 -12.20 -13.06
CA SER A 42 -28.40 -11.10 -13.58
C SER A 42 -27.55 -9.83 -13.72
N GLU A 43 -27.91 -8.95 -14.65
CA GLU A 43 -27.21 -7.67 -14.83
C GLU A 43 -27.27 -6.79 -13.57
N GLU A 44 -28.35 -6.91 -12.78
CA GLU A 44 -28.49 -6.22 -11.49
C GLU A 44 -27.47 -6.76 -10.47
N ASP A 45 -27.31 -8.07 -10.38
CA ASP A 45 -26.34 -8.70 -9.47
C ASP A 45 -24.90 -8.41 -9.91
N LYS A 46 -24.62 -8.43 -11.21
CA LYS A 46 -23.32 -8.02 -11.76
C LYS A 46 -22.99 -6.58 -11.40
N ALA A 47 -23.94 -5.66 -11.58
CA ALA A 47 -23.75 -4.25 -11.22
C ALA A 47 -23.47 -4.07 -9.73
N ARG A 48 -24.19 -4.78 -8.85
CA ARG A 48 -23.95 -4.74 -7.40
C ARG A 48 -22.57 -5.27 -7.02
N LEU A 49 -22.16 -6.40 -7.60
CA LEU A 49 -20.84 -6.99 -7.34
C LEU A 49 -19.71 -6.09 -7.84
N LYS A 50 -19.86 -5.48 -9.01
CA LYS A 50 -18.90 -4.50 -9.54
C LYS A 50 -18.75 -3.28 -8.65
N ALA A 51 -19.85 -2.73 -8.13
CA ALA A 51 -19.78 -1.62 -7.18
C ALA A 51 -19.02 -2.00 -5.91
N ILE A 52 -19.17 -3.24 -5.42
CA ILE A 52 -18.39 -3.73 -4.28
C ILE A 52 -16.91 -3.88 -4.65
N LEU A 53 -16.59 -4.40 -5.83
CA LEU A 53 -15.21 -4.53 -6.30
C LEU A 53 -14.53 -3.17 -6.43
N GLU A 54 -15.21 -2.17 -6.97
CA GLU A 54 -14.71 -0.79 -7.08
C GLU A 54 -14.38 -0.20 -5.69
N ILE A 55 -15.26 -0.37 -4.70
CA ILE A 55 -14.99 0.05 -3.31
C ILE A 55 -13.75 -0.67 -2.73
N LEU A 56 -13.58 -1.96 -3.03
CA LEU A 56 -12.43 -2.72 -2.55
C LEU A 56 -11.13 -2.28 -3.23
N GLU A 57 -11.16 -2.02 -4.52
CA GLU A 57 -10.01 -1.48 -5.26
C GLU A 57 -9.61 -0.11 -4.70
N GLU A 58 -10.57 0.79 -4.50
CA GLU A 58 -10.31 2.12 -3.94
C GLU A 58 -9.68 2.03 -2.55
N LYS A 59 -10.15 1.11 -1.68
CA LYS A 59 -9.52 0.87 -0.38
C LYS A 59 -8.08 0.41 -0.48
N VAL A 60 -7.79 -0.55 -1.36
CA VAL A 60 -6.41 -1.02 -1.56
C VAL A 60 -5.52 0.10 -2.10
N PHE A 61 -6.02 0.92 -3.03
CA PHE A 61 -5.30 2.09 -3.52
C PHE A 61 -5.03 3.14 -2.43
N ASN A 62 -6.02 3.41 -1.57
CA ASN A 62 -5.85 4.35 -0.47
C ASN A 62 -4.82 3.85 0.54
N GLU A 63 -4.87 2.57 0.93
CA GLU A 63 -3.87 1.98 1.83
C GLU A 63 -2.46 2.01 1.23
N LEU A 64 -2.33 1.78 -0.08
CA LEU A 64 -1.06 1.93 -0.80
C LEU A 64 -0.55 3.38 -0.80
N ARG A 65 -1.45 4.35 -1.00
CA ARG A 65 -1.11 5.77 -0.98
C ARG A 65 -0.69 6.22 0.40
N GLU A 66 -1.44 5.87 1.44
CA GLU A 66 -1.11 6.18 2.84
C GLU A 66 0.25 5.58 3.24
N ALA A 67 0.49 4.31 2.90
CA ALA A 67 1.79 3.67 3.14
C ALA A 67 2.96 4.41 2.46
N ARG A 68 2.72 5.04 1.30
CA ARG A 68 3.70 5.86 0.61
C ARG A 68 3.86 7.25 1.22
N GLU A 69 2.77 7.90 1.63
CA GLU A 69 2.80 9.25 2.22
C GLU A 69 3.43 9.23 3.62
N GLU A 70 3.11 8.23 4.46
CA GLU A 70 3.76 8.05 5.77
C GLU A 70 5.27 7.87 5.63
N LYS A 71 5.70 7.19 4.57
CA LYS A 71 7.11 7.06 4.22
C LYS A 71 7.74 8.42 3.89
N GLU A 72 7.14 9.19 2.99
CA GLU A 72 7.65 10.51 2.61
C GLU A 72 7.72 11.46 3.84
N GLY A 73 6.70 11.44 4.71
CA GLY A 73 6.70 12.21 5.97
C GLY A 73 7.75 11.78 7.00
N LEU A 74 8.07 10.48 7.09
CA LEU A 74 9.14 9.97 7.95
C LEU A 74 10.54 10.38 7.45
N TYR A 75 10.75 10.45 6.13
CA TYR A 75 12.00 10.95 5.55
C TYR A 75 12.19 12.45 5.79
N GLU A 76 11.11 13.24 5.73
CA GLU A 76 11.18 14.67 6.07
C GLU A 76 11.48 14.90 7.57
N SER A 77 10.84 14.14 8.46
CA SER A 77 11.06 14.19 9.91
C SER A 77 12.49 13.80 10.35
N THR A 78 13.04 12.75 9.73
CA THR A 78 14.41 12.29 10.02
C THR A 78 15.49 13.24 9.45
N ALA A 79 15.20 13.95 8.35
CA ALA A 79 16.07 14.98 7.82
C ALA A 79 16.20 16.20 8.76
N TYR A 80 15.11 16.62 9.42
CA TYR A 80 15.15 17.74 10.38
C TYR A 80 15.87 17.42 11.70
N THR A 81 15.90 16.15 12.11
CA THR A 81 16.56 15.75 13.35
C THR A 81 18.10 15.75 13.25
N TYR A 82 18.66 15.63 12.05
CA TYR A 82 20.12 15.65 11.83
C TYR A 82 20.71 17.05 11.62
N VAL A 83 19.91 18.05 11.24
CA VAL A 83 20.41 19.42 11.04
C VAL A 83 20.56 20.17 12.37
N SER A 84 19.71 19.90 13.36
CA SER A 84 19.79 20.57 14.68
C SER A 84 20.88 20.03 15.60
N ALA A 85 21.37 18.80 15.38
CA ALA A 85 22.49 18.22 16.15
C ALA A 85 23.87 18.66 15.61
N GLY A 86 23.93 19.27 14.42
CA GLY A 86 25.18 19.68 13.75
C GLY A 86 25.61 21.13 13.99
N GLU A 87 24.75 21.98 14.57
CA GLU A 87 25.03 23.41 14.77
C GLU A 87 25.36 23.78 16.23
N ALA A 88 25.54 22.80 17.11
CA ALA A 88 25.95 23.00 18.50
C ALA A 88 27.46 22.71 18.71
N GLN A 89 28.33 23.35 17.93
CA GLN A 89 29.78 23.45 18.20
C GLN A 89 30.27 24.87 18.00
#